data_AF-A0A2S6TDD7-F1
#
_entry.id   AF-A0A2S6TDD7-F1
#
_cell.length_a   1.000
_cell.length_b   1.000
_cell.length_c   1.000
_cell.angle_alpha   90.00
_cell.angle_beta   90.00
_cell.angle_gamma   90.00
#
_symmetry.space_group_name_H-M   'P 1'
#
loop_
_entity.id
_entity.type
_entity.pdbx_description
1 polymer ?
#
loop_
_entity_poly.entity_id
_entity_poly.type
_entity_poly.pdbx_seq_one_letter_code
_entity_poly.pdbx_strand_id
1 'polypeptide(L)'
;MAGLSCGEVSLLAWESLAEGADDFLTIPESLVAPTMRLLARSPFGDAAVMAGESAVAGLAAAIAAARSPALGEALGLDGKSRVLAIGTEGATDP
;
A
#
# COMPACT_ATOMS: atom_id res chain seq x y z
N MET A 1 -9.72 -7.58 0.89
CA MET A 1 -9.16 -6.91 2.10
C MET A 1 -10.22 -6.60 3.16
N ALA A 2 -10.30 -7.35 4.27
CA ALA A 2 -11.33 -7.16 5.30
C ALA A 2 -11.21 -5.81 6.06
N GLY A 3 -9.99 -5.39 6.40
CA GLY A 3 -9.74 -4.15 7.16
C GLY A 3 -9.96 -2.85 6.38
N LEU A 4 -10.14 -2.92 5.06
CA LEU A 4 -10.36 -1.76 4.18
C LEU A 4 -11.76 -1.73 3.56
N SER A 5 -12.64 -2.65 3.95
CA SER A 5 -14.01 -2.73 3.45
C SER A 5 -14.93 -1.73 4.17
N CYS A 6 -14.75 -0.44 3.90
CA CYS A 6 -15.53 0.66 4.48
C CYS A 6 -16.60 1.17 3.51
N GLY A 7 -17.83 1.37 3.98
CA GLY A 7 -18.93 1.97 3.19
C GLY A 7 -18.99 3.49 3.25
N GLU A 8 -18.54 4.08 4.38
CA GLU A 8 -18.52 5.53 4.61
C GLU A 8 -17.19 5.95 5.25
N VAL A 9 -16.79 7.19 5.00
CA VAL A 9 -15.56 7.77 5.57
C VAL A 9 -15.81 8.24 7.01
N SER A 10 -14.78 8.14 7.86
CA SER A 10 -14.81 8.79 9.18
C SER A 10 -14.67 10.30 9.00
N LEU A 11 -15.68 11.08 9.40
CA LEU A 11 -15.65 12.55 9.29
C LEU A 11 -14.51 13.17 10.11
N LEU A 12 -14.21 12.61 11.29
CA LEU A 12 -13.11 13.07 12.14
C LEU A 12 -11.75 12.86 11.46
N ALA A 13 -11.55 11.70 10.81
CA ALA A 13 -10.31 11.42 10.10
C ALA A 13 -10.21 12.25 8.80
N TRP A 14 -11.35 12.47 8.14
CA TRP A 14 -11.41 13.20 6.88
C TRP A 14 -10.89 14.63 7.00
N GLU A 15 -11.16 15.33 8.11
CA GLU A 15 -10.61 16.67 8.34
C GLU A 15 -9.08 16.69 8.27
N SER A 16 -8.43 15.67 8.83
CA SER A 16 -6.97 15.54 8.79
C SER A 16 -6.46 15.13 7.41
N LEU A 17 -7.17 14.22 6.74
CA LEU A 17 -6.78 13.72 5.42
C LEU A 17 -6.98 14.75 4.31
N ALA A 18 -8.05 15.55 4.36
CA ALA A 18 -8.34 16.56 3.35
C ALA A 18 -7.29 17.68 3.32
N GLU A 19 -6.66 17.97 4.46
CA GLU A 19 -5.57 18.95 4.56
C GLU A 19 -4.19 18.30 4.38
N GLY A 20 -4.00 17.10 4.92
CA GLY A 20 -2.68 16.48 5.06
C GLY A 20 -2.29 15.45 4.00
N ALA A 21 -3.21 14.99 3.15
CA ALA A 21 -2.91 14.04 2.10
C ALA A 21 -2.69 14.76 0.76
N ASP A 22 -1.57 14.46 0.10
CA ASP A 22 -1.29 14.97 -1.25
C ASP A 22 -2.13 14.24 -2.32
N ASP A 23 -2.35 12.93 -2.14
CA ASP A 23 -3.00 12.06 -3.12
C ASP A 23 -3.88 10.98 -2.47
N PHE A 24 -4.90 10.53 -3.22
CA PHE A 24 -5.72 9.36 -2.91
C PHE A 24 -5.69 8.37 -4.07
N LEU A 25 -5.53 7.07 -3.78
CA LEU A 25 -5.40 6.03 -4.80
C LEU A 25 -6.33 4.85 -4.55
N THR A 26 -6.89 4.32 -5.62
CA THR A 26 -7.56 3.01 -5.64
C THR A 26 -6.66 1.97 -6.31
N ILE A 27 -6.52 0.79 -5.72
CA ILE A 27 -5.77 -0.32 -6.32
C ILE A 27 -6.70 -1.54 -6.53
N PRO A 28 -6.45 -2.37 -7.56
CA PRO A 28 -7.19 -3.60 -7.73
C PRO A 28 -6.71 -4.68 -6.75
N GLU A 29 -7.63 -5.52 -6.26
CA GLU A 29 -7.34 -6.65 -5.36
C GLU A 29 -6.30 -7.63 -5.97
N SER A 30 -6.16 -7.66 -7.29
CA SER A 30 -5.16 -8.47 -8.00
C SER A 30 -3.71 -8.17 -7.60
N LEU A 31 -3.44 -7.01 -6.98
CA LEU A 31 -2.11 -6.65 -6.48
C LEU A 31 -1.83 -7.14 -5.06
N VAL A 32 -2.87 -7.52 -4.29
CA VAL A 32 -2.76 -7.86 -2.86
C VAL A 32 -1.94 -9.13 -2.67
N ALA A 33 -2.42 -10.26 -3.22
CA ALA A 33 -1.75 -11.55 -3.03
C ALA A 33 -0.31 -11.60 -3.58
N PRO A 34 0.02 -11.00 -4.75
CA PRO A 34 1.41 -10.85 -5.18
C PRO A 34 2.30 -10.08 -4.20
N THR A 35 1.79 -9.00 -3.60
CA THR A 35 2.55 -8.16 -2.67
C THR A 35 2.80 -8.88 -1.33
N MET A 36 1.79 -9.58 -0.81
CA MET A 36 1.98 -10.45 0.37
C MET A 36 3.06 -11.51 0.10
N ARG A 37 3.02 -12.17 -1.06
CA ARG A 37 4.04 -13.17 -1.44
C ARG A 37 5.43 -12.56 -1.62
N LEU A 38 5.52 -11.32 -2.11
CA LEU A 38 6.79 -10.62 -2.24
C LEU A 38 7.45 -10.43 -0.87
N LEU A 39 6.69 -9.91 0.11
CA LEU A 39 7.16 -9.71 1.48
C LEU A 39 7.54 -11.03 2.17
N ALA A 40 6.73 -12.07 2.01
CA ALA A 40 6.98 -13.37 2.64
C ALA A 40 8.19 -14.11 2.03
N ARG A 41 8.41 -13.99 0.71
CA ARG A 41 9.53 -14.65 0.02
C ARG A 41 10.85 -13.90 0.14
N SER A 42 10.79 -12.58 0.35
CA SER A 42 11.94 -11.68 0.41
C SER A 42 13.05 -12.01 -0.62
N PRO A 43 12.75 -11.92 -1.92
CA PRO A 43 13.68 -12.36 -2.97
C PRO A 43 14.93 -11.48 -3.09
N PHE A 44 14.97 -10.33 -2.41
CA PHE A 44 16.07 -9.36 -2.49
C PHE A 44 17.03 -9.41 -1.29
N GLY A 45 16.86 -10.39 -0.39
CA GLY A 45 17.72 -10.57 0.79
C GLY A 45 17.31 -9.73 2.00
N ASP A 46 16.17 -9.04 1.94
CA ASP A 46 15.57 -8.33 3.07
C ASP A 46 14.99 -9.32 4.10
N ALA A 47 14.57 -8.83 5.27
CA ALA A 47 13.84 -9.67 6.22
C ALA A 47 12.47 -10.06 5.66
N ALA A 48 12.12 -11.33 5.74
CA ALA A 48 10.78 -11.80 5.38
C ALA A 48 9.73 -11.22 6.34
N VAL A 49 8.62 -10.74 5.79
CA VAL A 49 7.50 -10.17 6.55
C VAL A 49 6.22 -10.91 6.20
N MET A 50 5.56 -11.44 7.23
CA MET A 50 4.22 -12.01 7.12
C MET A 50 3.19 -10.88 7.30
N ALA A 51 2.57 -10.47 6.20
CA ALA A 51 1.58 -9.40 6.18
C ALA A 51 0.23 -9.93 5.72
N GLY A 52 -0.86 -9.40 6.29
CA GLY A 52 -2.22 -9.67 5.84
C GLY A 52 -2.60 -8.85 4.60
N GLU A 53 -3.79 -9.09 4.08
CA GLU A 53 -4.30 -8.52 2.84
C GLU A 53 -4.38 -6.99 2.89
N SER A 54 -4.84 -6.44 4.01
CA SER A 54 -5.02 -4.99 4.18
C SER A 54 -3.69 -4.28 4.40
N ALA A 55 -2.72 -4.96 5.02
CA ALA A 55 -1.41 -4.41 5.36
C ALA A 55 -0.55 -4.06 4.14
N VAL A 56 -0.82 -4.67 2.98
CA VAL A 56 0.03 -4.52 1.80
C VAL A 56 -0.44 -3.44 0.83
N ALA A 57 -1.60 -2.81 1.05
CA ALA A 57 -2.20 -1.89 0.09
C ALA A 57 -1.27 -0.71 -0.28
N GLY A 58 -0.68 -0.05 0.72
CA GLY A 58 0.25 1.06 0.50
C GLY A 58 1.53 0.65 -0.24
N LEU A 59 2.09 -0.52 0.07
CA LEU A 59 3.26 -1.04 -0.62
C LEU A 59 2.93 -1.45 -2.07
N ALA A 60 1.79 -2.09 -2.27
CA ALA A 60 1.31 -2.48 -3.60
C ALA A 60 1.13 -1.25 -4.51
N ALA A 61 0.57 -0.16 -3.97
CA ALA A 61 0.45 1.13 -4.65
C ALA A 61 1.82 1.68 -5.07
N ALA A 62 2.80 1.72 -4.15
CA ALA A 62 4.14 2.22 -4.45
C ALA A 62 4.85 1.37 -5.53
N ILE A 63 4.73 0.05 -5.47
CA ILE A 63 5.28 -0.86 -6.50
C ILE A 63 4.59 -0.63 -7.85
N ALA A 64 3.27 -0.44 -7.87
CA ALA A 64 2.53 -0.16 -9.09
C ALA A 64 2.95 1.17 -9.71
N ALA A 65 3.12 2.21 -8.90
CA ALA A 65 3.61 3.52 -9.32
C ALA A 65 5.02 3.45 -9.91
N ALA A 66 5.94 2.73 -9.24
CA ALA A 66 7.30 2.54 -9.75
C ALA A 66 7.37 1.81 -11.10
N ARG A 67 6.32 1.07 -11.48
CA ARG A 67 6.21 0.34 -12.76
C ARG A 67 5.40 1.09 -13.82
N SER A 68 4.81 2.22 -13.48
CA SER A 68 3.96 3.02 -14.36
C SER A 68 4.47 4.46 -14.38
N PRO A 69 5.17 4.90 -15.45
CA PRO A 69 5.72 6.26 -15.51
C PRO A 69 4.68 7.34 -15.23
N ALA A 70 3.47 7.20 -15.80
CA ALA A 70 2.39 8.17 -15.60
C ALA A 70 1.91 8.25 -14.15
N LEU A 71 1.81 7.11 -13.44
CA LEU A 71 1.40 7.10 -12.03
C LEU A 71 2.54 7.57 -11.12
N GLY A 72 3.78 7.17 -11.42
CA GLY A 72 4.96 7.66 -10.71
C GLY A 72 5.10 9.18 -10.81
N GLU A 73 4.96 9.75 -12.01
CA GLU A 73 4.96 11.21 -12.22
C GLU A 73 3.82 11.91 -11.47
N ALA A 74 2.61 11.36 -11.51
CA ALA A 74 1.46 11.93 -10.80
C ALA A 74 1.69 11.98 -9.27
N LEU A 75 2.29 10.93 -8.71
CA LEU A 75 2.62 10.83 -7.28
C LEU A 75 3.96 11.47 -6.89
N GLY A 76 4.67 12.09 -7.84
CA GLY A 76 6.00 12.67 -7.61
C GLY A 76 7.09 11.66 -7.20
N LEU A 77 6.93 10.38 -7.57
CA LEU A 77 7.87 9.31 -7.24
C LEU A 77 8.92 9.11 -8.32
N ASP A 78 10.18 9.01 -7.90
CA ASP A 78 11.34 8.81 -8.75
C ASP A 78 12.37 7.83 -8.12
N GLY A 79 13.49 7.62 -8.82
CA GLY A 79 14.57 6.74 -8.33
C GLY A 79 15.34 7.24 -7.09
N LYS A 80 15.05 8.45 -6.59
CA LYS A 80 15.64 9.02 -5.37
C LYS A 80 14.66 9.05 -4.21
N SER A 81 13.40 8.72 -4.46
CA SER A 81 12.31 8.75 -3.49
C SER A 81 12.53 7.72 -2.39
N ARG A 82 12.15 8.09 -1.15
CA ARG A 82 12.16 7.19 0.00
C ARG A 82 10.72 7.00 0.46
N VAL A 83 10.22 5.78 0.30
CA VAL A 83 8.83 5.44 0.61
C VAL A 83 8.76 4.77 1.98
N LEU A 84 7.91 5.30 2.86
CA LEU A 84 7.51 4.65 4.10
C LEU A 84 6.19 3.92 3.86
N ALA A 85 6.14 2.62 4.16
CA ALA A 85 4.91 1.83 4.15
C ALA A 85 4.61 1.32 5.57
N ILE A 86 3.34 1.35 5.97
CA ILE A 86 2.86 0.89 7.28
C ILE A 86 2.10 -0.42 7.10
N GLY A 87 2.65 -1.52 7.64
CA GLY A 87 1.94 -2.80 7.71
C GLY A 87 1.00 -2.81 8.91
N THR A 88 -0.31 -2.81 8.67
CA THR A 88 -1.33 -2.66 9.71
C THR A 88 -1.74 -3.98 10.39
N GLU A 89 -1.45 -5.12 9.76
CA GLU A 89 -1.81 -6.46 10.24
C GLU A 89 -0.79 -7.51 9.79
N GLY A 90 -0.66 -8.59 10.58
CA GLY A 90 0.07 -9.79 10.19
C GLY A 90 -0.78 -10.72 9.32
N ALA A 91 -0.31 -11.95 9.07
CA ALA A 91 -1.12 -12.99 8.42
C ALA A 91 -2.24 -13.46 9.37
N THR A 92 -3.38 -12.77 9.35
CA THR A 92 -4.51 -12.98 10.27
C THR A 92 -5.44 -14.12 9.84
N ASP A 93 -5.44 -14.48 8.56
CA ASP A 93 -6.17 -15.63 8.00
C ASP A 93 -5.16 -16.63 7.40
N PRO A 94 -4.88 -17.77 8.08
CA PRO A 94 -3.79 -18.69 7.76
C PRO A 94 -4.04 -19.64 6.57
#